data_AF-A0A0U3HWZ9-F1
#
_entry.id   AF-A0A0U3HWZ9-F1
#
_cell.length_a   1.000
_cell.length_b   1.000
_cell.length_c   1.000
_cell.angle_alpha   90.00
_cell.angle_beta   90.00
_cell.angle_gamma   90.00
#
_symmetry.space_group_name_H-M   'P 1'
#
loop_
_entity.id
_entity.type
_entity.pdbx_description
1 polymer ?
#
loop_
_entity_poly.entity_id
_entity_poly.type
_entity_poly.pdbx_seq_one_letter_code
_entity_poly.pdbx_strand_id
1 'polypeptide(L)'
;MVGNELVIRYGLYHPLVIPLRNIAKIQLHDEYVARAQCVKRYNYAGNPNVKIELAEPQGAVEYIFTGLDNPEQFISAVINCSGANEY
;
A
#
# COMPACT_ATOMS: atom_id res chain seq x y z
N MET A 1 -3.99 12.64 -18.73
CA MET A 1 -4.63 11.70 -17.79
C MET A 1 -3.76 11.62 -16.56
N VAL A 2 -4.23 12.12 -15.42
CA VAL A 2 -3.57 11.85 -14.13
C VAL A 2 -4.21 10.56 -13.62
N GLY A 3 -3.39 9.54 -13.36
CA GLY A 3 -3.89 8.29 -12.79
C GLY A 3 -4.28 8.51 -11.33
N ASN A 4 -5.55 8.28 -10.99
CA ASN A 4 -6.08 8.48 -9.63
C ASN A 4 -6.10 7.18 -8.81
N GLU A 5 -5.32 6.19 -9.24
CA GLU A 5 -5.33 4.84 -8.68
C GLU A 5 -3.90 4.33 -8.50
N LEU A 6 -3.64 3.71 -7.36
CA LEU A 6 -2.48 2.87 -7.13
C LEU A 6 -2.80 1.45 -7.61
N VAL A 7 -1.96 0.92 -8.50
CA VAL A 7 -2.11 -0.44 -9.03
C VAL A 7 -0.93 -1.29 -8.58
N ILE A 8 -1.19 -2.28 -7.71
CA ILE A 8 -0.19 -3.24 -7.22
C ILE A 8 -0.34 -4.55 -8.00
N ARG A 9 0.70 -4.90 -8.76
CA ARG A 9 0.77 -6.14 -9.55
C ARG A 9 1.73 -7.13 -8.90
N TYR A 10 1.35 -8.40 -8.88
CA TYR A 10 2.20 -9.45 -8.32
C TYR A 10 2.05 -10.77 -9.09
N GLY A 11 3.07 -11.13 -9.85
CA GLY A 11 3.09 -12.35 -10.65
C GLY A 11 1.88 -12.46 -11.57
N LEU A 12 1.22 -13.62 -11.53
CA LEU A 12 0.02 -13.93 -12.33
C LEU A 12 -1.30 -13.64 -11.60
N TYR A 13 -1.24 -13.07 -10.39
CA TYR A 13 -2.46 -12.76 -9.63
C TYR A 13 -3.13 -11.48 -10.16
N HIS A 14 -4.44 -11.38 -9.95
CA HIS A 14 -5.17 -10.16 -10.27
C HIS A 14 -4.55 -8.95 -9.56
N PRO A 15 -4.40 -7.82 -10.27
CA PRO A 15 -3.89 -6.60 -9.67
C PRO A 15 -4.82 -6.12 -8.57
N LEU A 16 -4.24 -5.58 -7.50
CA LEU A 16 -5.00 -4.80 -6.53
C LEU A 16 -5.00 -3.35 -7.00
N VAL A 17 -6.19 -2.78 -7.15
CA VAL A 17 -6.41 -1.40 -7.57
C VAL A 17 -7.01 -0.63 -6.41
N ILE A 18 -6.28 0.37 -5.93
CA ILE A 18 -6.64 1.20 -4.79
C ILE A 18 -6.83 2.63 -5.29
N PRO A 19 -8.03 3.21 -5.22
CA PRO A 19 -8.21 4.64 -5.47
C PRO A 19 -7.31 5.43 -4.52
N LEU A 20 -6.54 6.40 -5.02
CA LEU A 20 -5.62 7.19 -4.19
C LEU A 20 -6.35 7.92 -3.06
N ARG A 21 -7.59 8.36 -3.30
CA ARG A 21 -8.47 8.95 -2.27
C ARG A 21 -8.83 8.02 -1.11
N ASN A 22 -8.67 6.70 -1.30
CA ASN A 22 -8.97 5.70 -0.29
C ASN A 22 -7.74 5.32 0.55
N ILE A 23 -6.59 5.95 0.31
CA ILE A 23 -5.41 5.78 1.15
C ILE A 23 -5.55 6.74 2.34
N ALA A 24 -5.86 6.19 3.52
CA ALA A 24 -5.93 6.97 4.76
C ALA A 24 -4.53 7.32 5.26
N LYS A 25 -3.60 6.36 5.20
CA LYS A 25 -2.22 6.56 5.62
C LYS A 25 -1.26 5.71 4.79
N ILE A 26 -0.08 6.26 4.52
CA ILE A 26 1.04 5.53 3.92
C ILE A 26 2.32 5.91 4.65
N GLN A 27 3.13 4.91 5.03
CA GLN A 27 4.34 5.13 5.83
C GLN A 27 5.35 4.00 5.65
N LEU A 28 6.59 4.26 6.06
CA LEU A 28 7.59 3.22 6.22
C LEU A 28 7.15 2.16 7.23
N HIS A 29 7.71 0.97 7.04
CA HIS A 29 7.55 -0.17 7.93
C HIS A 29 8.86 -0.94 7.97
N ASP A 30 9.21 -1.56 9.10
CA ASP A 30 10.43 -2.37 9.22
C ASP A 30 10.24 -3.63 10.09
N GLU A 31 9.02 -3.87 10.54
CA GLU A 31 8.68 -4.98 11.43
C GLU A 31 8.14 -6.21 10.67
N TYR A 32 8.03 -7.31 11.40
CA TYR A 32 7.41 -8.52 10.89
C TYR A 32 5.88 -8.36 10.81
N VAL A 33 5.29 -8.76 9.69
CA VAL A 33 3.84 -8.75 9.47
C VAL A 33 3.28 -10.17 9.48
N ALA A 34 2.50 -10.48 10.52
CA ALA A 34 1.75 -11.74 10.62
C ALA A 34 0.63 -11.82 9.57
N ARG A 35 0.25 -13.05 9.21
CA ARG A 35 -0.90 -13.27 8.33
C ARG A 35 -2.19 -12.98 9.09
N ALA A 36 -3.04 -12.15 8.53
CA ALA A 36 -4.39 -11.88 9.02
C ALA A 36 -5.34 -11.64 7.84
N GLN A 37 -6.63 -11.87 8.04
CA GLN A 37 -7.64 -11.67 6.99
C GLN A 37 -7.68 -10.21 6.52
N CYS A 38 -7.44 -9.25 7.42
CA CYS A 38 -7.41 -7.82 7.12
C CYS A 38 -6.10 -7.32 6.51
N VAL A 39 -5.12 -8.21 6.35
CA VAL A 39 -3.77 -7.88 5.90
C VAL A 39 -3.50 -8.48 4.52
N LYS A 40 -3.14 -7.63 3.57
CA LYS A 40 -2.61 -8.03 2.26
C LYS A 40 -1.11 -7.81 2.21
N ARG A 41 -0.32 -8.89 2.19
CA ARG A 41 1.15 -8.84 2.12
C ARG A 41 1.64 -9.25 0.73
N TYR A 42 2.42 -8.38 0.09
CA TYR A 42 3.01 -8.64 -1.22
C TYR A 42 4.46 -9.17 -1.13
N ASN A 43 5.08 -9.10 0.04
CA ASN A 43 6.36 -9.78 0.30
C ASN A 43 6.15 -11.26 0.56
N TYR A 44 6.82 -12.10 -0.25
CA TYR A 44 6.91 -13.54 0.00
C TYR A 44 7.81 -13.85 1.20
N ALA A 45 8.94 -13.13 1.33
CA ALA A 45 9.92 -13.25 2.41
C ALA A 45 10.42 -11.87 2.87
N GLY A 46 11.00 -11.83 4.07
CA GLY A 46 11.49 -10.59 4.70
C GLY A 46 10.38 -9.68 5.25
N ASN A 47 10.80 -8.52 5.76
CA ASN A 47 9.90 -7.50 6.27
C ASN A 47 9.55 -6.52 5.13
N PRO A 48 8.27 -6.31 4.80
CA PRO A 48 7.87 -5.28 3.86
C PRO A 48 8.27 -3.91 4.40
N ASN A 49 8.69 -2.99 3.53
CA ASN A 49 9.21 -1.69 3.96
C ASN A 49 8.21 -0.52 3.82
N VAL A 50 6.98 -0.81 3.38
CA VAL A 50 5.87 0.15 3.28
C VAL A 50 4.59 -0.48 3.81
N LYS A 51 3.86 0.30 4.62
CA LYS A 51 2.48 0.04 5.06
C LYS A 51 1.54 1.07 4.42
N ILE A 52 0.43 0.59 3.88
CA ILE A 52 -0.68 1.38 3.37
C ILE A 52 -1.93 0.99 4.16
N GLU A 53 -2.63 1.98 4.69
CA GLU A 53 -3.89 1.84 5.42
C GLU A 53 -5.03 2.46 4.60
N LEU A 54 -6.12 1.71 4.45
CA LEU A 54 -7.28 2.16 3.69
C LEU A 54 -8.26 2.95 4.57
N ALA A 55 -8.85 4.01 4.01
CA ALA A 55 -9.92 4.76 4.67
C ALA A 55 -11.20 3.94 4.77
N GLU A 56 -11.53 3.21 3.70
CA GLU A 56 -12.58 2.20 3.67
C GLU A 56 -11.99 0.83 3.26
N PRO A 57 -12.31 -0.25 3.98
CA PRO A 57 -11.83 -1.59 3.65
C PRO A 57 -12.25 -2.02 2.24
N GLN A 58 -11.36 -2.68 1.50
CA GLN A 58 -11.71 -3.35 0.24
C GLN A 58 -11.96 -4.83 0.51
N GLY A 59 -13.23 -5.20 0.67
CA GLY A 59 -13.61 -6.51 1.19
C GLY A 59 -13.22 -6.61 2.66
N ALA A 60 -12.36 -7.57 3.00
CA ALA A 60 -11.81 -7.67 4.36
C ALA A 60 -10.50 -6.90 4.54
N VAL A 61 -9.87 -6.42 3.46
CA VAL A 61 -8.53 -5.84 3.51
C VAL A 61 -8.58 -4.40 4.01
N GLU A 62 -7.84 -4.14 5.09
CA GLU A 62 -7.66 -2.81 5.69
C GLU A 62 -6.22 -2.32 5.52
N TYR A 63 -5.25 -3.24 5.55
CA TYR A 63 -3.83 -2.93 5.51
C TYR A 63 -3.14 -3.67 4.37
N ILE A 64 -2.33 -2.93 3.62
CA ILE A 64 -1.48 -3.47 2.56
C ILE A 64 -0.03 -3.25 2.93
N PHE A 65 0.79 -4.30 2.79
CA PHE A 65 2.21 -4.25 3.06
C PHE A 65 3.00 -4.71 1.84
N THR A 66 3.96 -3.89 1.43
CA THR A 66 4.79 -4.14 0.25
C THR A 66 6.24 -3.75 0.51
N GLY A 67 7.15 -4.38 -0.22
CA GLY A 67 8.58 -4.16 -0.18
C GLY A 67 8.99 -3.56 -1.51
N LEU A 68 9.62 -2.40 -1.44
CA LEU A 68 10.02 -1.60 -2.60
C LEU A 68 11.51 -1.26 -2.52
N ASP A 69 12.15 -1.09 -3.67
CA ASP A 69 13.57 -0.68 -3.71
C ASP A 69 13.76 0.76 -3.20
N ASN A 70 12.80 1.65 -3.49
CA ASN A 70 12.83 3.07 -3.10
C ASN A 70 11.52 3.44 -2.37
N PRO A 71 11.35 3.03 -1.10
CA PRO A 71 10.09 3.23 -0.37
C PRO A 71 9.77 4.71 -0.15
N GLU A 72 10.75 5.55 0.16
CA GLU A 72 10.58 6.99 0.41
C GLU A 72 10.04 7.72 -0.83
N GLN A 73 10.63 7.46 -2.00
CA GLN A 73 10.19 8.06 -3.24
C GLN A 73 8.75 7.64 -3.59
N PHE A 74 8.41 6.38 -3.35
CA PHE A 74 7.06 5.88 -3.55
C PHE A 74 6.06 6.56 -2.62
N ILE A 75 6.36 6.65 -1.33
CA ILE A 75 5.51 7.31 -0.33
C ILE A 75 5.27 8.77 -0.72
N SER A 76 6.33 9.51 -1.04
CA SER A 76 6.24 10.91 -1.48
C SER A 76 5.39 11.05 -2.75
N ALA A 77 5.56 10.17 -3.73
CA ALA A 77 4.76 10.19 -4.95
C ALA A 77 3.27 9.93 -4.67
N VAL A 78 2.95 8.94 -3.82
CA VAL A 78 1.56 8.64 -3.44
C VAL A 78 0.92 9.82 -2.74
N ILE A 79 1.61 10.44 -1.77
CA ILE A 79 1.11 11.60 -1.01
C ILE A 79 0.83 12.78 -1.94
N ASN A 80 1.78 13.11 -2.82
CA ASN A 80 1.63 14.19 -3.79
C ASN A 80 0.47 13.95 -4.77
N CYS A 81 0.10 12.70 -5.03
CA CYS A 81 -1.01 12.35 -5.91
C CYS A 81 -2.35 12.13 -5.20
N SER A 82 -2.35 11.74 -3.92
CA SER A 82 -3.57 11.46 -3.14
C SER A 82 -4.12 12.70 -2.44
N GLY A 83 -3.28 13.72 -2.21
CA GLY A 83 -3.62 14.83 -1.32
C GLY A 83 -3.72 14.40 0.16
N ALA A 84 -3.22 13.21 0.51
CA ALA A 84 -3.12 12.77 1.90
C ALA A 84 -2.00 13.55 2.59
N ASN A 85 -2.34 14.42 3.54
CA ASN A 85 -1.36 15.25 4.24
C ASN A 85 -0.34 14.41 5.02
N GLU A 86 0.94 14.79 4.94
CA GLU A 86 2.04 14.28 5.78
C GLU A 86 1.82 14.71 7.24
N TYR A 87 1.20 13.87 8.07
CA TYR A 87 1.21 14.02 9.53
C TYR A 87 1.25 12.67 10.26
#